data_AF-H9EZ01-F1
#
_entry.id   AF-H9EZ01-F1
#
_cell.length_a   1.000
_cell.length_b   1.000
_cell.length_c   1.000
_cell.angle_alpha   90.00
_cell.angle_beta   90.00
_cell.angle_gamma   90.00
#
_symmetry.space_group_name_H-M   'P 1'
#
loop_
_entity.id
_entity.type
_entity.pdbx_description
1 polymer ?
#
loop_
_entity_poly.entity_id
_entity_poly.type
_entity_poly.pdbx_seq_one_letter_code
_entity_poly.pdbx_strand_id
1 'polypeptide(L)'
;MAVYWCTEALPLSVTALLPIVLFPFMGILPSNKVCPQYFLDTNFLFLSGLIMASAIEEWNLHRRIALKILMLVGVQPARLILGMMVTTSFLSMWLSNTASTAMMLPIANAILKSLFGEKEVRKDPGQESEENTAAVRRNGLHTVPTEMQFLASTEAKDHPGETEVPLDLLADSRKEDEYRGNIWKGFLISIPYSASIGGTATLTGTAPNLILLGQLKRLALDLLPVR
;
A
#
# COMPACT_ATOMS: atom_id res chain seq x y z
N MET A 1 -13.86 26.77 -8.98
CA MET A 1 -13.50 25.34 -8.96
C MET A 1 -12.28 25.03 -8.11
N ALA A 2 -11.20 25.82 -8.17
CA ALA A 2 -9.97 25.57 -7.39
C ALA A 2 -10.22 25.35 -5.88
N VAL A 3 -11.07 26.17 -5.25
CA VAL A 3 -11.43 25.99 -3.83
C VAL A 3 -12.04 24.62 -3.56
N TYR A 4 -12.99 24.15 -4.37
CA TYR A 4 -13.61 22.82 -4.22
C TYR A 4 -12.63 21.66 -4.40
N TRP A 5 -11.62 21.83 -5.26
CA TRP A 5 -10.55 20.84 -5.44
C TRP A 5 -9.56 20.83 -4.28
N CYS A 6 -9.24 22.00 -3.71
CA CYS A 6 -8.32 22.10 -2.58
C CYS A 6 -8.96 21.73 -1.23
N THR A 7 -10.26 22.02 -1.03
CA THR A 7 -10.94 21.76 0.24
C THR A 7 -11.61 20.38 0.30
N GLU A 8 -11.67 19.65 -0.81
CA GLU A 8 -12.34 18.35 -0.94
C GLU A 8 -13.76 18.32 -0.32
N ALA A 9 -14.46 19.47 -0.33
CA ALA A 9 -15.77 19.61 0.31
C ALA A 9 -16.86 18.71 -0.32
N LEU A 10 -16.62 18.25 -1.55
CA LEU A 10 -17.42 17.28 -2.28
C LEU A 10 -16.49 16.22 -2.88
N PRO A 11 -16.95 14.97 -3.08
CA PRO A 11 -16.16 13.94 -3.73
C PRO A 11 -15.61 14.41 -5.08
N LEU A 12 -14.35 14.07 -5.38
CA LEU A 12 -13.64 14.52 -6.59
C LEU A 12 -14.44 14.26 -7.89
N SER A 13 -15.19 13.15 -7.95
CA SER A 13 -16.05 12.83 -9.08
C SER A 13 -17.20 13.83 -9.26
N VAL A 14 -17.79 14.30 -8.17
CA VAL A 14 -18.89 15.27 -8.17
C VAL A 14 -18.38 16.65 -8.55
N THR A 15 -17.23 17.07 -8.01
CA THR A 15 -16.61 18.35 -8.38
C THR A 15 -16.15 18.36 -9.84
N ALA A 16 -15.68 17.23 -10.37
CA ALA A 16 -15.34 17.07 -11.78
C ALA A 16 -16.56 17.16 -12.71
N LEU A 17 -17.75 16.74 -12.28
CA LEU A 17 -18.99 16.83 -13.06
C LEU A 17 -19.66 18.21 -12.95
N LEU A 18 -19.40 18.97 -11.89
CA LEU A 18 -20.04 20.26 -11.64
C LEU A 18 -20.03 21.26 -12.83
N PRO A 19 -18.96 21.38 -13.64
CA PRO A 19 -18.96 22.22 -14.83
C PRO A 19 -20.04 21.88 -15.87
N ILE A 20 -20.48 20.62 -15.96
CA ILE A 20 -21.51 20.19 -16.93
C ILE A 20 -22.88 20.82 -16.65
N VAL A 21 -23.18 21.10 -15.39
CA VAL A 21 -24.43 21.74 -14.95
C VAL A 21 -24.25 23.25 -14.81
N LEU A 22 -23.12 23.69 -14.26
CA LEU A 22 -22.90 25.10 -13.93
C LEU A 22 -22.68 25.97 -15.18
N PHE A 23 -21.97 25.47 -16.20
CA PHE A 23 -21.69 26.26 -17.41
C PHE A 23 -22.93 26.53 -18.27
N PRO A 24 -23.85 25.56 -18.49
CA PRO A 24 -25.11 25.84 -19.16
C PRO A 24 -26.04 26.73 -18.33
N PHE A 25 -26.08 26.54 -17.00
CA PHE A 25 -26.94 27.33 -16.12
C PHE A 25 -26.53 28.82 -16.06
N MET A 26 -25.22 29.11 -16.09
CA MET A 26 -24.70 30.47 -16.16
C MET A 26 -24.65 31.05 -17.59
N GLY A 27 -25.05 30.30 -18.62
CA GLY A 27 -25.07 30.76 -20.01
C GLY A 27 -23.69 30.96 -20.66
N ILE A 28 -22.62 30.37 -20.09
CA ILE A 28 -21.23 30.58 -20.55
C ILE A 28 -20.94 29.72 -21.78
N LEU A 29 -21.25 28.42 -21.71
CA LEU A 29 -21.08 27.46 -22.79
C LEU A 29 -22.31 26.54 -22.90
N PRO A 30 -22.82 26.24 -24.12
CA PRO A 30 -23.93 25.32 -24.29
C PRO A 30 -23.51 23.88 -23.96
N SER A 31 -24.43 23.08 -23.40
CA SER A 31 -24.18 21.70 -22.97
C SER A 31 -23.57 20.83 -24.07
N ASN A 32 -23.97 21.05 -25.33
CA ASN A 32 -23.47 20.31 -26.49
C ASN A 32 -21.95 20.48 -26.71
N LYS A 33 -21.34 21.57 -26.23
CA LYS A 33 -19.89 21.79 -26.30
C LYS A 33 -19.15 21.27 -25.05
N VAL A 34 -19.82 21.20 -23.90
CA VAL A 34 -19.22 20.79 -22.62
C VAL A 34 -19.21 19.27 -22.47
N CYS A 35 -20.32 18.59 -22.78
CA CYS A 35 -20.42 17.13 -22.69
C CYS A 35 -19.33 16.34 -23.46
N PRO A 36 -18.98 16.66 -24.72
CA PRO A 36 -17.97 15.89 -25.45
C PRO A 36 -16.56 15.99 -24.85
N GLN A 37 -16.29 17.00 -24.00
CA GLN A 37 -14.99 17.13 -23.32
C GLN A 37 -14.75 16.05 -22.26
N TYR A 38 -15.79 15.34 -21.81
CA TYR A 38 -15.68 14.22 -20.87
C TYR A 38 -15.44 12.87 -21.55
N PHE A 39 -15.77 12.75 -22.84
CA PHE A 39 -15.66 11.52 -23.63
C PHE A 39 -14.39 11.46 -24.49
N LEU A 40 -13.28 12.01 -24.00
CA LEU A 40 -12.00 11.95 -24.71
C LEU A 40 -11.49 10.51 -24.76
N ASP A 41 -10.86 10.13 -25.87
CA ASP A 41 -10.21 8.81 -26.05
C ASP A 41 -9.24 8.48 -24.91
N THR A 42 -8.61 9.51 -24.35
CA THR A 42 -7.73 9.42 -23.18
C THR A 42 -8.45 8.83 -21.95
N ASN A 43 -9.70 9.21 -21.69
CA ASN A 43 -10.48 8.66 -20.58
C ASN A 43 -10.87 7.19 -20.84
N PHE A 44 -11.16 6.84 -22.10
CA PHE A 44 -11.40 5.44 -22.48
C PHE A 44 -10.15 4.57 -22.37
N LEU A 45 -8.97 5.12 -22.71
CA LEU A 45 -7.68 4.45 -22.50
C LEU A 45 -7.40 4.20 -21.01
N PHE A 46 -7.77 5.16 -20.14
CA PHE A 46 -7.69 4.97 -18.70
C PHE A 46 -8.58 3.81 -18.25
N LEU A 47 -9.85 3.84 -18.67
CA LEU A 47 -10.86 2.88 -18.27
C LEU A 47 -10.48 1.47 -18.71
N SER A 48 -10.00 1.30 -19.95
CA SER A 48 -9.54 0.00 -20.45
C SER A 48 -8.30 -0.50 -19.72
N GLY A 49 -7.36 0.39 -19.36
CA GLY A 49 -6.21 0.06 -18.53
C GLY A 49 -6.62 -0.43 -17.14
N LEU A 50 -7.57 0.24 -16.48
CA LEU A 50 -8.09 -0.17 -15.18
C LEU A 50 -8.84 -1.51 -15.24
N ILE A 51 -9.64 -1.75 -16.28
CA ILE A 51 -10.33 -3.04 -16.47
C ILE A 51 -9.31 -4.17 -16.67
N MET A 52 -8.27 -3.96 -17.49
CA MET A 52 -7.20 -4.94 -17.68
C MET A 52 -6.45 -5.22 -16.38
N ALA A 53 -6.13 -4.18 -15.62
CA ALA A 53 -5.45 -4.30 -14.34
C ALA A 53 -6.28 -5.09 -13.32
N SER A 54 -7.59 -4.80 -13.24
CA SER A 54 -8.54 -5.51 -12.38
C SER A 54 -8.68 -6.98 -12.78
N ALA A 55 -8.69 -7.31 -14.07
CA ALA A 55 -8.70 -8.69 -14.54
C ALA A 55 -7.42 -9.47 -14.14
N ILE A 56 -6.24 -8.83 -14.23
CA ILE A 56 -4.96 -9.39 -13.78
C ILE A 56 -4.95 -9.60 -12.25
N GLU A 57 -5.60 -8.69 -11.53
CA GLU A 57 -5.78 -8.73 -10.08
C GLU A 57 -6.62 -9.94 -9.66
N GLU A 58 -7.78 -10.16 -10.28
CA GLU A 58 -8.64 -11.32 -9.98
C GLU A 58 -7.92 -12.66 -10.19
N TRP A 59 -7.08 -12.75 -11.22
CA TRP A 59 -6.25 -13.93 -11.47
C TRP A 59 -5.11 -14.12 -10.45
N ASN A 60 -4.93 -13.18 -9.51
CA ASN A 60 -3.85 -13.14 -8.52
C ASN A 60 -2.46 -13.30 -9.16
N LEU A 61 -2.33 -12.91 -10.43
CA LEU A 61 -1.11 -13.09 -11.21
C LEU A 61 0.02 -12.24 -10.62
N HIS A 62 -0.31 -11.02 -10.24
CA HIS A 62 0.57 -10.08 -9.56
C HIS A 62 1.19 -10.69 -8.30
N ARG A 63 0.39 -11.41 -7.47
CA ARG A 63 0.87 -12.07 -6.25
C ARG A 63 1.83 -13.23 -6.56
N ARG A 64 1.56 -14.02 -7.61
CA ARG A 64 2.46 -15.11 -8.04
C ARG A 64 3.81 -14.57 -8.52
N ILE A 65 3.79 -13.51 -9.31
CA ILE A 65 4.99 -12.83 -9.81
C ILE A 65 5.77 -12.22 -8.63
N ALA A 66 5.07 -11.54 -7.73
CA ALA A 66 5.66 -10.94 -6.54
C ALA A 66 6.40 -11.95 -5.66
N LEU A 67 5.75 -13.07 -5.36
CA LEU A 67 6.34 -14.15 -4.56
C LEU A 67 7.57 -14.76 -5.27
N LYS A 68 7.50 -14.97 -6.59
CA LYS A 68 8.66 -15.48 -7.36
C LYS A 68 9.85 -14.52 -7.32
N ILE A 69 9.61 -13.21 -7.49
CA ILE A 69 10.66 -12.20 -7.44
C ILE A 69 11.26 -12.14 -6.03
N LEU A 70 10.42 -12.23 -5.00
CA LEU A 70 10.89 -12.22 -3.62
C LEU A 70 11.75 -13.45 -3.27
N MET A 71 11.38 -14.62 -3.78
CA MET A 71 12.20 -15.84 -3.63
C MET A 71 13.56 -15.72 -4.32
N LEU A 72 13.69 -14.91 -5.37
CA LEU A 72 14.95 -14.70 -6.09
C LEU A 72 15.90 -13.72 -5.37
N VAL A 73 15.35 -12.77 -4.62
CA VAL A 73 16.09 -11.67 -3.98
C VAL A 73 16.79 -12.08 -2.67
N GLY A 74 16.33 -13.16 -2.02
CA GLY A 74 16.96 -13.77 -0.84
C GLY A 74 16.45 -13.25 0.51
N VAL A 75 17.05 -13.73 1.61
CA VAL A 75 16.52 -13.61 2.99
C VAL A 75 17.08 -12.39 3.76
N GLN A 76 18.06 -11.66 3.20
CA GLN A 76 18.62 -10.48 3.88
C GLN A 76 17.61 -9.32 3.91
N PRO A 77 17.38 -8.64 5.06
CA PRO A 77 16.34 -7.61 5.19
C PRO A 77 16.50 -6.46 4.19
N ALA A 78 17.74 -6.02 3.92
CA ALA A 78 18.01 -4.99 2.93
C ALA A 78 17.64 -5.41 1.49
N ARG A 79 17.94 -6.66 1.12
CA ARG A 79 17.54 -7.21 -0.19
C ARG A 79 16.04 -7.34 -0.26
N LEU A 80 15.41 -7.78 0.82
CA LEU A 80 13.96 -7.97 0.87
C LEU A 80 13.20 -6.65 0.67
N ILE A 81 13.65 -5.54 1.27
CA ILE A 81 13.13 -4.20 0.98
C ILE A 81 13.28 -3.86 -0.51
N LEU A 82 14.46 -4.11 -1.09
CA LEU A 82 14.70 -3.85 -2.51
C LEU A 82 13.79 -4.68 -3.42
N GLY A 83 13.60 -5.97 -3.11
CA GLY A 83 12.68 -6.86 -3.82
C GLY A 83 11.23 -6.37 -3.75
N MET A 84 10.80 -5.91 -2.57
CA MET A 84 9.49 -5.31 -2.38
C MET A 84 9.33 -4.02 -3.17
N MET A 85 10.33 -3.12 -3.17
CA MET A 85 10.31 -1.90 -3.97
C MET A 85 10.19 -2.22 -5.46
N VAL A 86 11.08 -3.04 -6.02
CA VAL A 86 11.06 -3.39 -7.45
C VAL A 86 9.73 -4.01 -7.86
N THR A 87 9.23 -4.95 -7.06
CA THR A 87 7.95 -5.59 -7.33
C THR A 87 6.79 -4.61 -7.23
N THR A 88 6.76 -3.77 -6.20
CA THR A 88 5.70 -2.77 -6.01
C THR A 88 5.70 -1.74 -7.14
N SER A 89 6.88 -1.29 -7.57
CA SER A 89 7.03 -0.37 -8.71
C SER A 89 6.47 -0.97 -10.00
N PHE A 90 6.83 -2.23 -10.29
CA PHE A 90 6.34 -2.92 -11.48
C PHE A 90 4.83 -3.15 -11.45
N LEU A 91 4.26 -3.52 -10.31
CA LEU A 91 2.82 -3.65 -10.16
C LEU A 91 2.10 -2.31 -10.33
N SER A 92 2.66 -1.24 -9.77
CA SER A 92 2.08 0.12 -9.83
C SER A 92 2.16 0.78 -11.21
N MET A 93 2.91 0.22 -12.16
CA MET A 93 2.85 0.66 -13.56
C MET A 93 1.52 0.31 -14.22
N TRP A 94 0.94 -0.83 -13.84
CA TRP A 94 -0.27 -1.39 -14.44
C TRP A 94 -1.50 -1.20 -13.55
N LEU A 95 -1.32 -1.32 -12.24
CA LEU A 95 -2.34 -1.11 -11.21
C LEU A 95 -2.28 0.34 -10.69
N SER A 96 -3.33 0.78 -10.01
CA SER A 96 -3.28 2.06 -9.30
C SER A 96 -2.29 2.01 -8.12
N ASN A 97 -1.68 3.14 -7.79
CA ASN A 97 -0.77 3.27 -6.64
C ASN A 97 -1.41 2.80 -5.34
N THR A 98 -2.68 3.15 -5.14
CA THR A 98 -3.47 2.75 -3.95
C THR A 98 -3.69 1.25 -3.91
N ALA A 99 -4.11 0.63 -5.02
CA ALA A 99 -4.30 -0.82 -5.10
C ALA A 99 -2.99 -1.59 -4.85
N SER A 100 -1.89 -1.16 -5.50
CA SER A 100 -0.58 -1.79 -5.35
C SER A 100 -0.08 -1.76 -3.91
N THR A 101 -0.28 -0.63 -3.21
CA THR A 101 0.08 -0.49 -1.79
C THR A 101 -0.78 -1.38 -0.91
N ALA A 102 -2.10 -1.40 -1.14
CA ALA A 102 -3.04 -2.22 -0.37
C ALA A 102 -2.75 -3.72 -0.48
N MET A 103 -2.31 -4.21 -1.65
CA MET A 103 -1.91 -5.61 -1.85
C MET A 103 -0.56 -5.96 -1.22
N MET A 104 0.40 -5.02 -1.26
CA MET A 104 1.75 -5.25 -0.75
C MET A 104 1.84 -5.13 0.76
N LEU A 105 0.94 -4.37 1.40
CA LEU A 105 0.89 -4.21 2.85
C LEU A 105 0.71 -5.54 3.62
N PRO A 106 -0.26 -6.42 3.30
CA PRO A 106 -0.38 -7.72 3.97
C PRO A 106 0.81 -8.64 3.69
N ILE A 107 1.40 -8.57 2.50
CA ILE A 107 2.62 -9.33 2.16
C ILE A 107 3.80 -8.84 3.02
N ALA A 108 3.99 -7.53 3.11
CA ALA A 108 5.02 -6.92 3.94
C ALA A 108 4.85 -7.29 5.41
N ASN A 109 3.63 -7.21 5.94
CA ASN A 109 3.32 -7.62 7.31
C ASN A 109 3.62 -9.10 7.55
N ALA A 110 3.26 -9.99 6.61
CA ALA A 110 3.57 -11.41 6.73
C ALA A 110 5.08 -11.69 6.76
N ILE A 111 5.86 -10.95 5.98
CA ILE A 111 7.32 -11.10 5.92
C ILE A 111 7.97 -10.52 7.18
N LEU A 112 7.57 -9.32 7.61
CA LEU A 112 8.04 -8.69 8.83
C LEU A 112 7.74 -9.56 10.05
N LYS A 113 6.55 -10.16 10.12
CA LYS A 113 6.17 -11.12 11.16
C LYS A 113 7.08 -12.37 11.15
N SER A 114 7.44 -12.85 9.97
CA SER A 114 8.34 -14.01 9.82
C SER A 114 9.80 -13.69 10.16
N LEU A 115 10.26 -12.46 9.88
CA LEU A 115 11.63 -12.00 10.16
C LEU A 115 11.86 -11.66 11.63
N PHE A 116 10.86 -11.09 12.30
CA PHE A 116 11.00 -10.55 13.65
C PHE A 116 10.31 -11.37 14.73
N GLY A 117 9.56 -12.41 14.38
CA GLY A 117 8.86 -13.26 15.34
C GLY A 117 7.73 -12.52 16.07
N GLU A 118 6.76 -13.30 16.58
CA GLU A 118 5.57 -12.80 17.27
C GLU A 118 5.94 -12.22 18.65
N LYS A 119 6.48 -10.99 18.66
CA LYS A 119 6.55 -10.17 19.87
C LYS A 119 5.92 -8.82 19.59
N GLU A 120 4.67 -8.74 20.05
CA GLU A 120 3.87 -7.56 20.31
C GLU A 120 3.61 -6.66 19.10
N VAL A 121 2.38 -6.81 18.61
CA VAL A 121 1.54 -5.69 18.18
C VAL A 121 1.68 -4.58 19.23
N ARG A 122 2.66 -3.69 19.02
CA ARG A 122 2.60 -2.36 19.61
C ARG A 122 1.41 -1.68 18.95
N LYS A 123 0.29 -1.83 19.65
CA LYS A 123 -0.97 -1.11 19.53
C LYS A 123 -0.73 0.31 18.99
N ASP A 124 -1.04 0.51 17.72
CA ASP A 124 -1.48 1.79 17.17
C ASP A 124 -2.88 1.56 16.57
N PRO A 125 -3.86 2.43 16.88
CA PRO A 125 -5.27 2.18 16.63
C PRO A 125 -5.60 2.42 15.16
N GLY A 126 -6.24 1.47 14.47
CA GLY A 126 -6.77 1.78 13.15
C GLY A 126 -7.26 0.67 12.24
N GLN A 127 -7.14 -0.62 12.57
CA GLN A 127 -7.61 -1.68 11.67
C GLN A 127 -8.10 -2.92 12.44
N GLU A 128 -9.16 -2.72 13.23
CA GLU A 128 -10.10 -3.79 13.60
C GLU A 128 -11.51 -3.38 13.16
N SER A 129 -11.80 -3.60 11.88
CA SER A 129 -13.12 -3.72 11.23
C SER A 129 -12.77 -3.86 9.76
N GLU A 130 -12.96 -4.98 9.07
CA GLU A 130 -14.29 -5.58 8.84
C GLU A 130 -14.25 -7.10 8.59
N GLU A 131 -13.13 -7.80 8.77
CA GLU A 131 -13.03 -9.22 8.32
C GLU A 131 -13.09 -10.28 9.44
N ASN A 132 -13.62 -9.95 10.63
CA ASN A 132 -13.65 -10.88 11.77
C ASN A 132 -15.03 -11.35 12.23
N THR A 133 -16.11 -11.11 11.48
CA THR A 133 -17.48 -11.45 11.96
C THR A 133 -18.03 -12.77 11.43
N ALA A 134 -17.34 -13.52 10.56
CA ALA A 134 -17.92 -14.72 9.94
C ALA A 134 -17.30 -16.09 10.32
N ALA A 135 -16.10 -16.16 10.91
CA ALA A 135 -15.38 -17.44 11.03
C ALA A 135 -15.20 -18.02 12.44
N VAL A 136 -15.53 -17.30 13.52
CA VAL A 136 -15.10 -17.68 14.89
C VAL A 136 -16.10 -18.57 15.67
N ARG A 137 -17.24 -18.98 15.09
CA ARG A 137 -18.31 -19.62 15.89
C ARG A 137 -18.47 -21.14 15.83
N ARG A 138 -17.45 -21.93 15.45
CA ARG A 138 -17.55 -23.40 15.60
C ARG A 138 -16.19 -24.09 15.70
N ASN A 139 -15.71 -24.23 16.95
CA ASN A 139 -15.38 -25.52 17.58
C ASN A 139 -14.31 -25.29 18.65
N GLY A 140 -14.73 -25.20 19.91
CA GLY A 140 -13.88 -25.61 21.01
C GLY A 140 -13.77 -27.14 21.03
N LEU A 141 -12.59 -27.67 21.37
CA LEU A 141 -12.35 -28.40 22.63
C LEU A 141 -10.94 -29.06 22.63
N HIS A 142 -10.06 -28.52 23.48
CA HIS A 142 -9.15 -29.20 24.42
C HIS A 142 -8.11 -30.26 23.92
N THR A 143 -6.81 -29.99 24.16
CA THR A 143 -5.96 -30.80 25.07
C THR A 143 -4.79 -29.95 25.59
N VAL A 144 -4.54 -30.03 26.91
CA VAL A 144 -3.63 -29.20 27.71
C VAL A 144 -2.34 -30.00 28.04
N PRO A 145 -1.47 -29.55 28.98
CA PRO A 145 -0.05 -29.22 28.83
C PRO A 145 0.86 -30.36 29.32
N THR A 146 2.18 -30.17 29.44
CA THR A 146 3.08 -30.73 30.49
C THR A 146 4.53 -30.60 30.00
N GLU A 147 5.39 -29.88 30.76
CA GLU A 147 6.86 -30.11 30.91
C GLU A 147 7.66 -28.89 31.46
N MET A 148 7.06 -27.74 31.81
CA MET A 148 7.85 -26.58 32.30
C MET A 148 7.61 -26.11 33.74
N GLN A 149 6.86 -26.85 34.57
CA GLN A 149 6.50 -26.37 35.92
C GLN A 149 7.05 -27.20 37.11
N PHE A 150 7.90 -28.22 36.89
CA PHE A 150 8.18 -29.21 37.96
C PHE A 150 9.55 -29.13 38.66
N LEU A 151 10.57 -28.39 38.22
CA LEU A 151 11.91 -28.53 38.83
C LEU A 151 12.67 -27.22 39.11
N ALA A 152 12.03 -26.21 39.70
CA ALA A 152 12.80 -25.07 40.25
C ALA A 152 12.11 -24.36 41.42
N SER A 153 11.44 -25.08 42.30
CA SER A 153 11.03 -24.53 43.59
C SER A 153 11.28 -25.56 44.68
N THR A 154 12.49 -25.53 45.22
CA THR A 154 12.74 -25.99 46.59
C THR A 154 13.59 -24.93 47.24
N GLU A 155 13.03 -24.37 48.30
CA GLU A 155 13.54 -23.23 49.05
C GLU A 155 14.86 -23.52 49.78
N ALA A 156 15.56 -22.42 50.05
CA ALA A 156 16.24 -22.08 51.30
C ALA A 156 17.77 -21.97 51.27
N LYS A 157 18.19 -20.80 51.82
CA LYS A 157 19.47 -20.40 52.41
C LYS A 157 20.43 -19.50 51.60
N ASP A 158 20.41 -18.24 52.04
CA ASP A 158 21.55 -17.52 52.62
C ASP A 158 22.52 -16.74 51.71
N HIS A 159 22.38 -15.41 51.83
CA HIS A 159 23.41 -14.37 51.80
C HIS A 159 23.83 -13.73 50.46
N PRO A 160 24.14 -12.42 50.51
CA PRO A 160 23.88 -11.45 49.45
C PRO A 160 25.11 -11.24 48.58
N GLY A 161 24.94 -11.35 47.27
CA GLY A 161 25.98 -11.04 46.30
C GLY A 161 25.32 -10.40 45.09
N GLU A 162 25.76 -9.19 44.79
CA GLU A 162 25.40 -8.38 43.64
C GLU A 162 25.32 -9.26 42.38
N THR A 163 24.11 -9.54 41.90
CA THR A 163 23.93 -9.91 40.49
C THR A 163 23.52 -8.63 39.79
N GLU A 164 24.52 -7.79 39.55
CA GLU A 164 24.41 -6.73 38.55
C GLU A 164 23.99 -7.40 37.24
N VAL A 165 22.74 -7.21 36.83
CA VAL A 165 22.34 -7.48 35.45
C VAL A 165 23.29 -6.63 34.60
N PRO A 166 24.17 -7.22 33.77
CA PRO A 166 25.15 -6.44 33.04
C PRO A 166 24.40 -5.37 32.23
N LEU A 167 24.71 -4.10 32.50
CA LEU A 167 24.13 -2.94 31.82
C LEU A 167 24.24 -3.08 30.29
N ASP A 168 25.25 -3.83 29.83
CA ASP A 168 25.49 -4.20 28.44
C ASP A 168 24.39 -5.09 27.82
N LEU A 169 23.78 -6.04 28.54
CA LEU A 169 22.71 -6.90 28.00
C LEU A 169 21.39 -6.15 27.79
N LEU A 170 21.10 -5.18 28.66
CA LEU A 170 19.96 -4.27 28.50
C LEU A 170 20.22 -3.25 27.38
N ALA A 171 21.46 -2.78 27.24
CA ALA A 171 21.87 -1.91 26.13
C ALA A 171 21.82 -2.64 24.77
N ASP A 172 22.16 -3.94 24.73
CA ASP A 172 22.13 -4.76 23.52
C ASP A 172 20.69 -5.06 23.08
N SER A 173 19.82 -5.44 24.04
CA SER A 173 18.38 -5.67 23.78
C SER A 173 17.68 -4.42 23.22
N ARG A 174 18.04 -3.23 23.72
CA ARG A 174 17.48 -1.95 23.24
C ARG A 174 17.93 -1.62 21.81
N LYS A 175 19.17 -1.94 21.44
CA LYS A 175 19.70 -1.74 20.08
C LYS A 175 19.06 -2.69 19.07
N GLU A 176 18.79 -3.94 19.47
CA GLU A 176 18.08 -4.90 18.63
C GLU A 176 16.65 -4.46 18.33
N ASP A 177 15.89 -4.01 19.34
CA ASP A 177 14.53 -3.50 19.14
C ASP A 177 14.50 -2.23 18.27
N GLU A 178 15.49 -1.36 18.40
CA GLU A 178 15.64 -0.17 17.55
C GLU A 178 15.95 -0.56 16.10
N TYR A 179 16.82 -1.55 15.89
CA TYR A 179 17.10 -2.11 14.56
C TYR A 179 15.87 -2.73 13.91
N ARG A 180 15.10 -3.54 14.66
CA ARG A 180 13.84 -4.14 14.21
C ARG A 180 12.81 -3.07 13.83
N GLY A 181 12.68 -2.04 14.67
CA GLY A 181 11.80 -0.90 14.41
C GLY A 181 12.20 -0.10 13.17
N ASN A 182 13.49 0.08 12.92
CA ASN A 182 13.99 0.77 11.72
C ASN A 182 13.74 -0.03 10.44
N ILE A 183 13.86 -1.36 10.48
CA ILE A 183 13.50 -2.20 9.33
C ILE A 183 11.99 -2.17 9.10
N TRP A 184 11.17 -2.27 10.15
CA TRP A 184 9.72 -2.20 10.04
C TRP A 184 9.26 -0.88 9.37
N LYS A 185 9.77 0.25 9.87
CA LYS A 185 9.53 1.58 9.28
C LYS A 185 10.02 1.64 7.83
N GLY A 186 11.19 1.07 7.56
CA GLY A 186 11.76 0.98 6.22
C GLY A 186 10.83 0.27 5.24
N PHE A 187 10.28 -0.88 5.63
CA PHE A 187 9.27 -1.59 4.82
C PHE A 187 8.02 -0.74 4.59
N LEU A 188 7.42 -0.20 5.64
CA LEU A 188 6.16 0.54 5.54
C LEU A 188 6.27 1.77 4.62
N ILE A 189 7.41 2.48 4.65
CA ILE A 189 7.62 3.70 3.85
C ILE A 189 8.08 3.35 2.42
N SER A 190 8.86 2.28 2.25
CA SER A 190 9.39 1.86 0.95
C SER A 190 8.30 1.53 -0.08
N ILE A 191 7.22 0.88 0.34
CA ILE A 191 6.13 0.41 -0.52
C ILE A 191 5.37 1.57 -1.18
N PRO A 192 4.76 2.52 -0.43
CA PRO A 192 4.02 3.62 -1.04
C PRO A 192 4.91 4.55 -1.87
N TYR A 193 6.17 4.74 -1.46
CA TYR A 193 7.12 5.52 -2.24
C TYR A 193 7.44 4.85 -3.59
N SER A 194 7.68 3.53 -3.55
CA SER A 194 7.95 2.76 -4.75
C SER A 194 6.73 2.60 -5.66
N ALA A 195 5.52 2.50 -5.10
CA ALA A 195 4.28 2.53 -5.87
C ALA A 195 4.14 3.87 -6.62
N SER A 196 4.38 4.97 -5.93
CA SER A 196 4.32 6.31 -6.53
C SER A 196 5.33 6.46 -7.68
N ILE A 197 6.55 5.93 -7.55
CA ILE A 197 7.56 5.91 -8.63
C ILE A 197 7.14 5.00 -9.79
N GLY A 198 6.59 3.82 -9.50
CA GLY A 198 6.13 2.90 -10.53
C GLY A 198 4.98 3.49 -11.38
N GLY A 199 4.05 4.17 -10.73
CA GLY A 199 2.89 4.79 -11.38
C GLY A 199 3.24 5.97 -12.29
N THR A 200 4.38 6.65 -12.09
CA THR A 200 4.82 7.71 -13.02
C THR A 200 5.46 7.15 -14.28
N ALA A 201 5.93 5.90 -14.28
CA ALA A 201 6.66 5.31 -15.40
C ALA A 201 5.79 4.98 -16.61
N THR A 202 4.47 4.78 -16.43
CA THR A 202 3.55 4.42 -17.51
C THR A 202 2.40 5.42 -17.63
N LEU A 203 1.90 5.63 -18.85
CA LEU A 203 0.78 6.53 -19.14
C LEU A 203 -0.49 6.16 -18.37
N THR A 204 -0.77 4.86 -18.21
CA THR A 204 -1.94 4.32 -17.49
C THR A 204 -1.76 4.26 -15.98
N GLY A 205 -0.53 4.43 -15.47
CA GLY A 205 -0.22 4.22 -14.05
C GLY A 205 -0.78 5.32 -13.14
N THR A 206 -0.80 6.58 -13.60
CA THR A 206 -1.28 7.72 -12.81
C THR A 206 -2.13 8.70 -13.61
N ALA A 207 -3.20 9.22 -12.99
CA ALA A 207 -4.12 10.16 -13.64
C ALA A 207 -3.44 11.45 -14.16
N PRO A 208 -2.47 12.06 -13.46
CA PRO A 208 -1.72 13.21 -13.98
C PRO A 208 -1.02 12.96 -15.33
N ASN A 209 -0.42 11.78 -15.53
CA ASN A 209 0.24 11.43 -16.80
C ASN A 209 -0.76 11.45 -17.97
N LEU A 210 -1.98 11.02 -17.70
CA LEU A 210 -3.04 10.96 -18.68
C LEU A 210 -3.64 12.32 -18.99
N ILE A 211 -3.80 13.17 -17.97
CA ILE A 211 -4.22 14.56 -18.15
C ILE A 211 -3.19 15.29 -19.01
N LEU A 212 -1.89 15.11 -18.72
CA LEU A 212 -0.81 15.69 -19.50
C LEU A 212 -0.86 15.21 -20.96
N LEU A 213 -1.06 13.91 -21.21
CA LEU A 213 -1.23 13.39 -22.56
C LEU A 213 -2.45 14.01 -23.27
N GLY A 214 -3.56 14.18 -22.56
CA GLY A 214 -4.76 14.84 -23.08
C GLY A 214 -4.51 16.30 -23.47
N GLN A 215 -3.76 17.05 -22.66
CA GLN A 215 -3.37 18.43 -22.96
C GLN A 215 -2.35 18.49 -24.10
N LEU A 216 -1.37 17.59 -24.11
CA LEU A 216 -0.35 17.51 -25.16
C LEU A 216 -0.98 17.19 -26.52
N LYS A 217 -1.93 16.25 -26.59
CA LYS A 217 -2.66 15.95 -27.82
C LYS A 217 -3.42 17.18 -28.35
N ARG A 218 -4.02 17.99 -27.47
CA ARG A 218 -4.69 19.24 -27.87
C ARG A 218 -3.70 20.25 -28.44
N LEU A 219 -2.59 20.47 -27.73
CA LEU A 219 -1.55 21.41 -28.16
C LEU A 219 -0.87 20.99 -29.47
N ALA A 220 -0.61 19.68 -29.64
CA ALA A 220 -0.04 19.13 -30.87
C ALA A 220 -0.98 19.27 -32.06
N LEU A 221 -2.30 19.12 -31.84
CA LEU A 221 -3.33 19.35 -32.87
C LEU A 221 -3.43 20.83 -33.27
N ASP A 222 -3.26 21.75 -32.33
CA ASP A 222 -3.24 23.20 -32.61
C ASP A 222 -1.98 23.64 -33.39
N LEU A 223 -0.85 22.93 -33.22
CA LEU A 223 0.41 23.21 -33.94
C LEU A 223 0.53 22.56 -35.32
N LEU A 224 -0.23 21.50 -35.59
CA LEU A 224 -0.38 20.88 -36.91
C LEU A 224 -1.77 21.21 -37.48
N PRO A 225 -2.02 22.45 -37.92
CA PRO A 225 -3.18 22.72 -38.76
C PRO A 225 -2.97 21.95 -40.07
N VAL A 226 -3.56 20.76 -40.16
CA VAL A 226 -3.68 20.03 -41.41
C VAL A 226 -4.45 20.95 -42.36
N ARG A 227 -3.75 21.35 -43.41
CA ARG A 227 -4.22 22.18 -44.52
C ARG A 227 -5.30 21.46 -45.33
#